data_AF-A0AAX6FE85-F1
#
_entry.id   AF-A0AAX6FE85-F1
#
_cell.length_a   1.000
_cell.length_b   1.000
_cell.length_c   1.000
_cell.angle_alpha   90.00
_cell.angle_beta   90.00
_cell.angle_gamma   90.00
#
_symmetry.space_group_name_H-M   'P 1'
#
loop_
_entity.id
_entity.type
_entity.pdbx_description
1 polymer ?
#
loop_
_entity_poly.entity_id
_entity_poly.type
_entity_poly.pdbx_seq_one_letter_code
_entity_poly.pdbx_strand_id
1 'polypeptide(L)'
;MLKNYLGDCRSLNNSCSDADENPLTSLTNQGEMTIELLSFSDGKEGVAKAANFLYSNYLKGDAAGCNKTELNFTESDVAAALKIVGCGGPDPDLLLVYGTARCHLGFPAWRMRYTEIVHMGPLKSMKYGAIVKAIYDFSKKHQNYGT
;
A
#
# COMPACT_ATOMS: atom_id res chain seq x y z
N MET A 1 -17.95 -28.31 8.15
CA MET A 1 -17.23 -28.18 9.44
C MET A 1 -16.03 -27.27 9.18
N LEU A 2 -15.75 -26.30 10.06
CA LEU A 2 -14.91 -25.09 9.89
C LEU A 2 -15.69 -23.84 9.48
N LYS A 3 -16.51 -23.37 10.43
CA LYS A 3 -16.85 -21.95 10.61
C LYS A 3 -15.87 -21.36 11.64
N ASN A 4 -15.59 -20.07 11.50
CA ASN A 4 -15.13 -19.12 12.53
C ASN A 4 -13.63 -19.05 12.85
N TYR A 5 -12.92 -18.16 12.15
CA TYR A 5 -11.91 -17.28 12.77
C TYR A 5 -12.00 -15.90 12.10
N LEU A 6 -13.04 -15.15 12.47
CA LEU A 6 -13.09 -13.70 12.27
C LEU A 6 -12.87 -13.09 13.66
N GLY A 7 -11.63 -12.73 13.96
CA GLY A 7 -11.27 -12.01 15.17
C GLY A 7 -11.50 -10.52 14.95
N ASP A 8 -12.40 -9.96 15.75
CA ASP A 8 -12.75 -8.55 15.86
C ASP A 8 -11.51 -7.73 16.26
N CYS A 9 -10.90 -6.99 15.33
CA CYS A 9 -9.83 -6.02 15.63
C CYS A 9 -10.46 -4.75 16.23
N ARG A 10 -10.86 -4.85 17.50
CA ARG A 10 -11.34 -3.71 18.28
C ARG A 10 -10.12 -2.90 18.74
N SER A 11 -10.10 -1.61 18.40
CA SER A 11 -9.07 -0.62 18.78
C SER A 11 -8.72 -0.71 20.27
N LEU A 12 -7.48 -1.08 20.59
CA LEU A 12 -6.96 -1.08 21.96
C LEU A 12 -6.44 0.31 22.31
N ASN A 13 -7.34 1.16 22.83
CA ASN A 13 -6.96 2.35 23.58
C ASN A 13 -7.03 2.00 25.07
N ASN A 14 -5.90 1.58 25.66
CA ASN A 14 -5.77 1.49 27.11
C ASN A 14 -4.70 2.48 27.57
N SER A 15 -5.14 3.57 28.19
CA SER A 15 -4.32 4.45 29.00
C SER A 15 -4.28 3.91 30.44
N CYS A 16 -3.10 3.52 30.91
CA CYS A 16 -2.84 3.34 32.34
C CYS A 16 -2.00 4.53 32.80
N SER A 17 -2.53 5.28 33.76
CA SER A 17 -1.88 6.41 34.43
C SER A 17 -1.46 5.98 35.83
N ASP A 18 -0.15 6.07 36.10
CA ASP A 18 0.41 6.23 37.45
C ASP A 18 1.56 7.22 37.35
N ALA A 19 1.58 8.18 38.27
CA ALA A 19 2.49 9.32 38.28
C ALA A 19 3.75 9.01 39.09
N ASP A 20 4.92 9.39 38.56
CA ASP A 20 6.07 9.84 39.36
C ASP A 20 6.95 10.76 38.47
N GLU A 21 7.24 11.96 38.98
CA GLU A 21 7.95 13.04 38.27
C GLU A 21 9.48 12.84 38.22
N ASN A 22 10.10 12.95 37.03
CA ASN A 22 11.45 13.55 36.85
C ASN A 22 11.69 13.96 35.38
N PRO A 23 12.46 15.04 35.08
CA PRO A 23 12.31 15.83 33.88
C PRO A 23 13.20 15.34 32.73
N LEU A 24 12.57 14.86 31.67
CA LEU A 24 13.15 14.91 30.33
C LEU A 24 12.02 15.09 29.31
N THR A 25 11.39 16.26 29.34
CA THR A 25 10.49 16.72 28.27
C THR A 25 11.31 17.11 27.04
N SER A 26 11.93 16.13 26.39
CA SER A 26 12.38 16.28 25.00
C SER A 26 12.56 14.90 24.35
N LEU A 27 11.98 14.72 23.16
CA LEU A 27 11.97 13.53 22.28
C LEU A 27 10.69 12.68 22.29
N THR A 28 9.56 13.25 21.90
CA THR A 28 8.48 12.44 21.29
C THR A 28 7.81 13.17 20.12
N ASN A 29 8.60 13.67 19.16
CA ASN A 29 8.16 13.65 17.76
C ASN A 29 8.59 12.30 17.16
N GLN A 30 8.10 11.21 17.74
CA GLN A 30 8.24 9.90 17.11
C GLN A 30 7.33 9.89 15.89
N GLY A 31 7.92 9.85 14.70
CA GLY A 31 7.17 9.79 13.45
C GLY A 31 6.17 8.64 13.48
N GLU A 32 4.91 8.94 13.19
CA GLU A 32 3.84 7.96 13.16
C GLU A 32 4.11 6.94 12.03
N MET A 33 4.15 5.65 12.36
CA MET A 33 4.24 4.57 11.40
C MET A 33 2.83 4.09 11.03
N THR A 34 2.49 4.13 9.76
CA THR A 34 1.24 3.57 9.24
C THR A 34 1.46 2.15 8.73
N ILE A 35 0.52 1.26 9.01
CA ILE A 35 0.54 -0.13 8.55
C ILE A 35 -0.70 -0.37 7.71
N GLU A 36 -0.48 -0.78 6.45
CA GLU A 36 -1.54 -1.17 5.52
C GLU A 36 -1.49 -2.69 5.32
N LEU A 37 -2.62 -3.37 5.49
CA LEU A 37 -2.75 -4.79 5.19
C LEU A 37 -3.40 -4.96 3.82
N LEU A 38 -2.67 -5.59 2.90
CA LEU A 38 -3.13 -5.86 1.55
C LEU A 38 -3.48 -7.33 1.36
N SER A 39 -4.37 -7.57 0.40
CA SER A 39 -4.89 -8.87 0.01
C SER A 39 -4.90 -9.01 -1.52
N PHE A 40 -5.29 -10.20 -2.00
CA PHE A 40 -5.36 -10.46 -3.43
C PHE A 40 -6.40 -9.59 -4.17
N SER A 41 -7.48 -9.17 -3.48
CA SER A 41 -8.50 -8.30 -4.07
C SER A 41 -8.01 -6.87 -4.31
N ASP A 42 -6.92 -6.47 -3.66
CA ASP A 42 -6.35 -5.13 -3.82
C ASP A 42 -5.50 -5.00 -5.08
N GLY A 43 -5.27 -6.12 -5.80
CA GLY A 43 -4.61 -6.14 -7.10
C GLY A 43 -5.60 -5.99 -8.26
N LYS A 44 -5.72 -7.01 -9.11
CA LYS A 44 -6.51 -6.93 -10.35
C LYS A 44 -7.99 -6.56 -10.12
N GLU A 45 -8.59 -7.03 -9.03
CA GLU A 45 -9.98 -6.72 -8.70
C GLU A 45 -10.14 -5.24 -8.32
N GLY A 46 -9.19 -4.64 -7.61
CA GLY A 46 -9.15 -3.20 -7.32
C GLY A 46 -9.16 -2.35 -8.58
N VAL A 47 -8.37 -2.72 -9.59
CA VAL A 47 -8.38 -2.06 -10.91
C VAL A 47 -9.73 -2.19 -11.60
N ALA A 48 -10.33 -3.38 -11.58
CA ALA A 48 -11.65 -3.60 -12.17
C ALA A 48 -12.72 -2.73 -11.47
N LYS A 49 -12.67 -2.59 -10.15
CA LYS A 49 -13.54 -1.68 -9.39
C LYS A 49 -13.35 -0.23 -9.79
N ALA A 50 -12.10 0.24 -9.89
CA ALA A 50 -11.77 1.60 -10.31
C ALA A 50 -12.24 1.89 -11.75
N ALA A 51 -12.05 0.95 -12.68
CA ALA A 51 -12.52 1.06 -14.05
C ALA A 51 -14.05 1.13 -14.14
N ASN A 52 -14.75 0.26 -13.40
CA ASN A 52 -16.21 0.29 -13.31
C ASN A 52 -16.72 1.61 -12.72
N PHE A 53 -16.03 2.16 -11.73
CA PHE A 53 -16.34 3.46 -11.14
C PHE A 53 -16.21 4.60 -12.18
N LEU A 54 -15.08 4.66 -12.90
CA LEU A 54 -14.85 5.65 -13.96
C LEU A 54 -15.92 5.55 -15.06
N TYR A 55 -16.18 4.34 -15.53
CA TYR A 55 -17.17 4.09 -16.58
C TYR A 55 -18.59 4.49 -16.14
N SER A 56 -18.99 4.13 -14.92
CA SER A 56 -20.31 4.47 -14.39
C SER A 56 -20.50 5.98 -14.24
N ASN A 57 -19.46 6.71 -13.84
CA ASN A 57 -19.51 8.17 -13.74
C ASN A 57 -19.57 8.83 -15.12
N TYR A 58 -18.84 8.31 -16.10
CA TYR A 58 -18.94 8.77 -17.48
C TYR A 58 -20.37 8.64 -18.02
N LEU A 59 -21.01 7.47 -17.86
CA LEU A 59 -22.39 7.24 -18.30
C LEU A 59 -23.41 8.19 -17.62
N LYS A 60 -23.21 8.50 -16.33
CA LYS A 60 -24.08 9.45 -15.60
C LYS A 60 -23.92 10.88 -16.10
N GLY A 61 -22.70 11.28 -16.49
CA GLY A 61 -22.44 12.59 -17.10
C GLY A 61 -23.05 12.74 -18.49
N ASP A 62 -23.05 11.66 -19.29
CA ASP A 62 -23.61 11.62 -20.65
C ASP A 62 -25.15 11.83 -20.68
N ALA A 63 -25.85 11.37 -19.63
CA ALA A 63 -27.30 11.60 -19.49
C ALA A 63 -27.69 13.08 -19.31
N ALA A 64 -26.73 13.97 -18.99
CA ALA A 64 -26.98 15.39 -18.70
C ALA A 64 -26.78 16.34 -19.90
N GLY A 65 -26.32 15.85 -21.06
CA GLY A 65 -26.39 16.60 -22.33
C GLY A 65 -25.09 16.70 -23.13
N CYS A 66 -25.19 16.20 -24.36
CA CYS A 66 -24.49 16.62 -25.59
C CYS A 66 -22.96 16.49 -25.71
N ASN A 67 -22.58 15.82 -26.80
CA ASN A 67 -21.27 15.69 -27.45
C ASN A 67 -20.29 14.69 -26.81
N LYS A 68 -20.09 13.58 -27.53
CA LYS A 68 -19.08 12.55 -27.27
C LYS A 68 -17.68 13.16 -27.24
N THR A 69 -17.26 13.63 -26.07
CA THR A 69 -15.84 13.75 -25.75
C THR A 69 -15.29 12.34 -25.76
N GLU A 70 -14.21 12.10 -26.51
CA GLU A 70 -13.49 10.83 -26.48
C GLU A 70 -13.18 10.43 -25.04
N LEU A 71 -13.33 9.13 -24.74
CA LEU A 71 -13.02 8.54 -23.44
C LEU A 71 -11.51 8.63 -23.17
N ASN A 72 -11.06 9.79 -22.71
CA ASN A 72 -9.67 10.10 -22.45
C ASN A 72 -9.41 10.08 -20.94
N PHE A 73 -9.34 8.88 -20.37
CA PHE A 73 -8.89 8.71 -18.98
C PHE A 73 -7.37 8.87 -18.91
N THR A 74 -6.93 9.73 -18.00
CA THR A 74 -5.51 9.91 -17.67
C THR A 74 -5.10 8.98 -16.52
N GLU A 75 -3.80 8.83 -16.32
CA GLU A 75 -3.27 8.08 -15.17
C GLU A 75 -3.78 8.65 -13.84
N SER A 76 -3.87 9.98 -13.72
CA SER A 76 -4.41 10.68 -12.56
C SER A 76 -5.86 10.32 -12.28
N ASP A 77 -6.69 10.15 -13.32
CA ASP A 77 -8.09 9.74 -13.16
C ASP A 77 -8.19 8.32 -12.60
N VAL A 78 -7.34 7.42 -13.09
CA VAL A 78 -7.26 6.04 -12.58
C VAL A 78 -6.76 6.01 -11.15
N ALA A 79 -5.75 6.81 -10.80
CA ALA A 79 -5.23 6.92 -9.43
C ALA A 79 -6.30 7.46 -8.46
N ALA A 80 -7.06 8.48 -8.88
CA ALA A 80 -8.18 9.00 -8.10
C ALA A 80 -9.28 7.95 -7.91
N ALA A 81 -9.64 7.21 -8.96
CA ALA A 81 -10.63 6.14 -8.88
C ALA A 81 -10.16 5.01 -7.94
N LEU A 82 -8.89 4.60 -8.02
CA LEU A 82 -8.29 3.61 -7.12
C LEU A 82 -8.39 4.05 -5.66
N LYS A 83 -8.11 5.32 -5.36
CA LYS A 83 -8.27 5.89 -4.01
C LYS A 83 -9.71 5.82 -3.51
N ILE A 84 -10.68 6.13 -4.38
CA ILE A 84 -12.11 6.09 -4.03
C ILE A 84 -12.59 4.67 -3.74
N VAL A 85 -12.12 3.67 -4.50
CA VAL A 85 -12.48 2.26 -4.27
C VAL A 85 -11.66 1.59 -3.15
N GLY A 86 -10.80 2.35 -2.47
CA GLY A 86 -10.00 1.86 -1.33
C GLY A 86 -8.71 1.13 -1.71
N CYS A 87 -8.27 1.20 -2.97
CA CYS A 87 -7.07 0.52 -3.48
C CYS A 87 -5.94 1.48 -3.88
N GLY A 88 -6.01 2.75 -3.49
CA GLY A 88 -5.08 3.83 -3.86
C GLY A 88 -4.05 4.17 -2.79
N GLY A 89 -3.48 3.16 -2.12
CA GLY A 89 -2.41 3.36 -1.13
C GLY A 89 -1.10 3.89 -1.73
N PRO A 90 -0.10 4.26 -0.90
CA PRO A 90 1.15 4.88 -1.36
C PRO A 90 2.03 3.93 -2.19
N ASP A 91 2.78 4.46 -3.15
CA ASP A 91 3.74 3.68 -3.92
C ASP A 91 4.94 3.32 -3.02
N PRO A 92 5.28 2.03 -2.80
CA PRO A 92 6.42 1.66 -1.97
C PRO A 92 7.75 1.93 -2.67
N ASP A 93 8.73 2.46 -1.95
CA ASP A 93 10.09 2.63 -2.49
C ASP A 93 10.91 1.33 -2.43
N LEU A 94 10.65 0.47 -1.44
CA LEU A 94 11.35 -0.78 -1.20
C LEU A 94 10.36 -1.92 -0.92
N LEU A 95 10.45 -3.00 -1.68
CA LEU A 95 9.66 -4.22 -1.51
C LEU A 95 10.54 -5.41 -1.11
N LEU A 96 10.32 -5.92 0.11
CA LEU A 96 10.99 -7.12 0.60
C LEU A 96 10.15 -8.36 0.29
N VAL A 97 10.59 -9.18 -0.67
CA VAL A 97 9.87 -10.38 -1.12
C VAL A 97 10.42 -11.61 -0.41
N TYR A 98 9.56 -12.29 0.32
CA TYR A 98 9.87 -13.55 1.01
C TYR A 98 9.24 -14.74 0.29
N GLY A 99 9.93 -15.88 0.31
CA GLY A 99 9.46 -17.13 -0.29
C GLY A 99 10.51 -17.82 -1.16
N THR A 100 10.13 -18.98 -1.68
CA THR A 100 10.97 -19.76 -2.62
C THR A 100 10.83 -19.28 -4.06
N ALA A 101 9.66 -18.74 -4.41
CA ALA A 101 9.38 -18.18 -5.72
C ALA A 101 9.77 -16.70 -5.79
N ARG A 102 10.38 -16.30 -6.90
CA ARG A 102 10.68 -14.89 -7.21
C ARG A 102 9.51 -14.23 -7.92
N CYS A 103 8.43 -13.99 -7.18
CA CYS A 103 7.21 -13.38 -7.71
C CYS A 103 6.50 -12.53 -6.65
N HIS A 104 5.74 -11.53 -7.09
CA HIS A 104 5.05 -10.58 -6.20
C HIS A 104 3.62 -11.04 -5.82
N LEU A 105 3.22 -12.25 -6.23
CA LEU A 105 1.97 -12.93 -5.84
C LEU A 105 0.70 -12.07 -5.83
N GLY A 106 0.57 -11.15 -6.79
CA GLY A 106 -0.61 -10.29 -6.91
C GLY A 106 -0.55 -8.98 -6.15
N PHE A 107 0.63 -8.59 -5.65
CA PHE A 107 0.86 -7.22 -5.16
C PHE A 107 0.43 -6.20 -6.24
N PRO A 108 -0.23 -5.08 -5.87
CA PRO A 108 -0.74 -4.07 -6.80
C PRO A 108 0.32 -3.57 -7.77
N ALA A 109 0.24 -4.00 -9.04
CA ALA A 109 1.30 -3.77 -10.03
C ALA A 109 1.52 -2.27 -10.34
N TRP A 110 0.48 -1.44 -10.29
CA TRP A 110 0.58 0.00 -10.56
C TRP A 110 1.33 0.76 -9.47
N ARG A 111 1.39 0.21 -8.24
CA ARG A 111 2.17 0.80 -7.13
C ARG A 111 3.67 0.52 -7.26
N MET A 112 4.08 -0.36 -8.18
CA MET A 112 5.46 -0.87 -8.24
C MET A 112 6.38 -0.15 -9.26
N ARG A 113 5.98 1.00 -9.80
CA ARG A 113 6.62 1.62 -10.98
C ARG A 113 8.10 1.92 -10.79
N TYR A 114 8.50 2.34 -9.60
CA TYR A 114 9.88 2.67 -9.24
C TYR A 114 10.31 2.01 -7.93
N THR A 115 9.72 0.87 -7.61
CA THR A 115 10.01 0.14 -6.37
C THR A 115 11.27 -0.70 -6.51
N GLU A 116 12.21 -0.56 -5.58
CA GLU A 116 13.35 -1.45 -5.44
C GLU A 116 12.89 -2.79 -4.85
N ILE A 117 13.16 -3.91 -5.52
CA ILE A 117 12.67 -5.23 -5.10
C ILE A 117 13.81 -6.10 -4.61
N VAL A 118 13.76 -6.48 -3.33
CA VAL A 118 14.77 -7.34 -2.69
C VAL A 118 14.16 -8.69 -2.34
N HIS A 119 14.73 -9.75 -2.90
CA HIS A 119 14.33 -11.12 -2.59
C HIS A 119 15.09 -11.63 -1.36
N MET A 120 14.38 -11.81 -0.25
CA MET A 120 14.94 -12.09 1.07
C MET A 120 15.05 -13.60 1.38
N GLY A 121 14.50 -14.46 0.52
CA GLY A 121 14.44 -15.91 0.74
C GLY A 121 13.29 -16.33 1.68
N PRO A 122 13.31 -17.54 2.25
CA PRO A 122 12.24 -18.03 3.12
C PRO A 122 12.06 -17.19 4.39
N LEU A 123 10.81 -16.88 4.74
CA LEU A 123 10.50 -16.10 5.95
C LEU A 123 11.01 -16.78 7.24
N LYS A 124 11.00 -18.12 7.29
CA LYS A 124 11.51 -18.92 8.42
C LYS A 124 12.99 -18.68 8.74
N SER A 125 13.76 -18.18 7.77
CA SER A 125 15.19 -17.86 7.93
C SER A 125 15.46 -16.36 8.11
N MET A 126 14.43 -15.53 8.30
CA MET A 126 14.58 -14.09 8.42
C MET A 126 15.34 -13.73 9.71
N LYS A 127 16.37 -12.88 9.56
CA LYS A 127 17.13 -12.29 10.67
C LYS A 127 16.97 -10.77 10.62
N TYR A 128 16.92 -10.13 11.78
CA TYR A 128 16.89 -8.67 11.89
C TYR A 128 18.01 -8.00 11.07
N GLY A 129 19.24 -8.53 11.17
CA GLY A 129 20.38 -8.01 10.41
C GLY A 129 20.21 -8.08 8.89
N ALA A 130 19.40 -9.01 8.36
CA ALA A 130 19.11 -9.07 6.94
C ALA A 130 18.19 -7.91 6.51
N ILE A 131 17.16 -7.57 7.31
CA ILE A 131 16.30 -6.41 7.03
C ILE A 131 17.10 -5.12 7.11
N VAL A 132 17.87 -4.91 8.18
CA VAL A 132 18.69 -3.70 8.34
C VAL A 132 19.66 -3.55 7.17
N LYS A 133 20.27 -4.66 6.73
CA LYS A 133 21.15 -4.67 5.55
C LYS A 133 20.38 -4.27 4.29
N ALA A 134 19.19 -4.80 4.05
CA ALA A 134 18.40 -4.46 2.87
C ALA A 134 18.03 -2.97 2.84
N ILE A 135 17.63 -2.40 3.99
CA ILE A 135 17.34 -0.97 4.13
C ILE A 135 18.59 -0.12 3.91
N TYR A 136 19.73 -0.53 4.49
CA TYR A 136 21.01 0.17 4.32
C TYR A 136 21.53 0.12 2.88
N ASP A 137 21.37 -1.02 2.21
CA ASP A 137 21.73 -1.16 0.80
C ASP A 137 20.82 -0.28 -0.07
N PHE A 138 19.52 -0.23 0.24
CA PHE A 138 18.55 0.66 -0.41
C PHE A 138 18.90 2.13 -0.22
N SER A 139 19.30 2.56 0.99
CA SER A 139 19.66 3.96 1.24
C SER A 139 20.87 4.47 0.46
N LYS A 140 21.64 3.57 -0.18
CA LYS A 140 22.77 3.90 -1.06
C LYS A 140 22.41 3.87 -2.54
N LYS A 141 21.21 3.43 -2.89
CA LYS A 141 20.76 3.39 -4.27
C LYS A 141 20.44 4.80 -4.75
N HIS A 142 20.79 5.06 -6.00
CA HIS A 142 20.39 6.27 -6.70
C HIS A 142 19.39 5.87 -7.79
N GLN A 143 18.17 6.39 -7.70
CA GLN A 143 17.11 6.15 -8.68
C GLN A 143 17.19 7.23 -9.77
N ASN A 144 17.59 6.83 -10.97
CA ASN A 144 17.80 7.78 -12.08
C ASN A 144 16.51 8.21 -12.80
N TYR A 145 15.36 7.59 -12.47
CA TYR A 145 14.02 7.80 -13.05
C TYR A 145 13.92 7.97 -14.58
N GLY A 146 14.98 7.62 -15.34
CA GLY A 146 15.02 7.71 -16.81
C GLY A 146 15.32 9.10 -17.38
N THR A 147 16.11 9.94 -16.68
CA THR A 147 16.60 11.23 -17.23
C THR A 147 17.87 11.07 -18.06
#